data_AF-A0A1C7AFS8-F1
#
_entry.id   AF-A0A1C7AFS8-F1
#
_cell.length_a   1.000
_cell.length_b   1.000
_cell.length_c   1.000
_cell.angle_alpha   90.00
_cell.angle_beta   90.00
_cell.angle_gamma   90.00
#
_symmetry.space_group_name_H-M   'P 1'
#
loop_
_entity.id
_entity.type
_entity.pdbx_description
1 polymer ?
#
loop_
_entity_poly.entity_id
_entity_poly.type
_entity_poly.pdbx_seq_one_letter_code
_entity_poly.pdbx_strand_id
1 'polypeptide(L)'
;MSKSIEGWRHFFAAVTALATMPGSIVERVGHAYWEGLRKGADAELPAELRNEYARMMSRLETLYPTPHSRDVEPREAARMAKQILRLYDRMSRLT
;
A
#
# COMPACT_ATOMS: atom_id res chain seq x y z
N MET A 1 9.05 -21.28 4.19
CA MET A 1 8.69 -20.44 3.03
C MET A 1 9.35 -19.09 3.23
N SER A 2 10.09 -18.57 2.25
CA SER A 2 10.87 -17.33 2.44
C SER A 2 9.94 -16.14 2.70
N LYS A 3 10.26 -15.34 3.71
CA LYS A 3 9.50 -14.14 4.12
C LYS A 3 9.32 -13.11 2.99
N SER A 4 10.13 -13.21 1.94
CA SER A 4 10.00 -12.44 0.70
C SER A 4 8.65 -12.68 -0.02
N ILE A 5 8.13 -13.91 -0.02
CA ILE A 5 6.85 -14.23 -0.70
C ILE A 5 5.66 -13.57 0.01
N GLU A 6 5.74 -13.42 1.33
CA GLU A 6 4.64 -12.85 2.13
C GLU A 6 4.48 -11.35 1.90
N GLY A 7 5.56 -10.57 1.86
CA GLY A 7 5.52 -9.15 1.52
C GLY A 7 4.95 -8.89 0.13
N TRP A 8 5.34 -9.74 -0.82
CA TRP A 8 4.81 -9.74 -2.17
C TRP A 8 3.30 -9.96 -2.23
N ARG A 9 2.78 -10.91 -1.45
CA ARG A 9 1.33 -11.18 -1.36
C ARG A 9 0.55 -9.96 -0.89
N HIS A 10 1.03 -9.25 0.14
CA HIS A 10 0.33 -8.08 0.70
C HIS A 10 0.33 -6.88 -0.26
N PHE A 11 1.44 -6.67 -0.96
CA PHE A 11 1.53 -5.66 -2.01
C PHE A 11 0.62 -5.98 -3.20
N PHE A 12 0.62 -7.23 -3.66
CA PHE A 12 -0.24 -7.67 -4.75
C PHE A 12 -1.73 -7.51 -4.38
N ALA A 13 -2.11 -7.84 -3.15
CA ALA A 13 -3.46 -7.62 -2.64
C ALA A 13 -3.83 -6.12 -2.65
N ALA A 14 -2.92 -5.25 -2.19
CA ALA A 14 -3.14 -3.81 -2.19
C ALA A 14 -3.30 -3.24 -3.61
N VAL A 15 -2.45 -3.64 -4.56
CA VAL A 15 -2.55 -3.23 -5.97
C VAL A 15 -3.84 -3.74 -6.61
N THR A 16 -4.22 -4.98 -6.32
CA THR A 16 -5.48 -5.55 -6.80
C THR A 16 -6.66 -4.74 -6.28
N ALA A 17 -6.70 -4.41 -4.98
CA ALA A 17 -7.76 -3.58 -4.40
C ALA A 17 -7.86 -2.19 -5.07
N LEU A 18 -6.72 -1.56 -5.39
CA LEU A 18 -6.71 -0.27 -6.12
C LEU A 18 -7.32 -0.39 -7.52
N ALA A 19 -7.10 -1.52 -8.20
CA ALA A 19 -7.52 -1.74 -9.58
C ALA A 19 -8.96 -2.23 -9.71
N THR A 20 -9.42 -3.09 -8.80
CA THR A 20 -10.65 -3.86 -8.99
C THR A 20 -11.79 -3.43 -8.09
N MET A 21 -11.52 -2.77 -6.95
CA MET A 21 -12.62 -2.38 -6.09
C MET A 21 -13.44 -1.25 -6.69
N PRO A 22 -14.78 -1.28 -6.56
CA PRO A 22 -15.61 -0.13 -6.85
C PRO A 22 -15.38 0.99 -5.83
N GLY A 23 -15.74 2.22 -6.22
CA GLY A 23 -15.73 3.39 -5.33
C GLY A 23 -14.68 4.44 -5.69
N SER A 24 -14.64 5.47 -4.85
CA SER A 24 -13.71 6.58 -4.99
C SER A 24 -12.26 6.14 -4.80
N ILE A 25 -11.32 6.94 -5.28
CA ILE A 25 -9.89 6.67 -5.05
C ILE A 25 -9.54 6.68 -3.55
N VAL A 26 -10.25 7.47 -2.75
CA VAL A 26 -10.10 7.53 -1.29
C VAL A 26 -10.45 6.18 -0.67
N GLU A 27 -11.63 5.65 -0.98
CA GLU A 27 -12.08 4.34 -0.48
C GLU A 27 -11.15 3.20 -0.93
N ARG A 28 -10.72 3.24 -2.19
CA ARG A 28 -9.82 2.23 -2.74
C ARG A 28 -8.45 2.21 -2.05
N VAL A 29 -7.86 3.38 -1.80
CA VAL A 29 -6.58 3.48 -1.10
C VAL A 29 -6.72 3.07 0.37
N GLY A 30 -7.79 3.48 1.04
CA GLY A 30 -8.08 3.07 2.41
C GLY A 30 -8.14 1.55 2.54
N HIS A 31 -8.86 0.88 1.63
CA HIS A 31 -8.92 -0.59 1.63
C HIS A 31 -7.59 -1.24 1.26
N ALA A 32 -6.86 -0.72 0.26
CA ALA A 32 -5.54 -1.23 -0.10
C ALA A 32 -4.56 -1.18 1.09
N TYR A 33 -4.65 -0.13 1.92
CA TYR A 33 -3.87 0.00 3.13
C TYR A 33 -4.33 -0.99 4.22
N TRP A 34 -5.60 -0.98 4.61
CA TRP A 34 -6.10 -1.77 5.73
C TRP A 34 -6.14 -3.28 5.46
N GLU A 35 -6.55 -3.69 4.27
CA GLU A 35 -6.71 -5.10 3.91
C GLU A 35 -5.46 -5.71 3.28
N GLY A 36 -4.57 -4.87 2.75
CA GLY A 36 -3.32 -5.29 2.11
C GLY A 36 -2.08 -4.95 2.94
N LEU A 37 -1.63 -3.70 2.83
CA LEU A 37 -0.30 -3.28 3.29
C LEU A 37 -0.11 -3.36 4.81
N ARG A 38 -1.10 -2.95 5.61
CA ARG A 38 -1.01 -2.94 7.08
C ARG A 38 -0.81 -4.34 7.65
N LYS A 39 -1.39 -5.37 7.00
CA LYS A 39 -1.23 -6.78 7.41
C LYS A 39 0.14 -7.36 7.05
N GLY A 40 0.88 -6.72 6.14
CA GLY A 40 2.23 -7.10 5.73
C GLY A 40 3.32 -6.19 6.27
N ALA A 41 3.06 -5.44 7.35
CA ALA A 41 4.01 -4.48 7.91
C ALA A 41 5.35 -5.11 8.32
N ASP A 42 5.33 -6.38 8.75
CA ASP A 42 6.52 -7.14 9.18
C ASP A 42 7.23 -7.89 8.04
N ALA A 43 6.78 -7.72 6.80
CA ALA A 43 7.37 -8.43 5.68
C ALA A 43 8.81 -7.96 5.39
N GLU A 44 9.70 -8.92 5.09
CA GLU A 44 11.07 -8.62 4.69
C GLU A 44 11.08 -8.02 3.28
N LEU A 45 11.19 -6.69 3.22
CA LEU A 45 11.41 -5.95 1.98
C LEU A 45 12.91 -5.86 1.64
N PRO A 46 13.26 -5.75 0.34
CA PRO A 46 14.59 -5.39 -0.10
C PRO A 46 15.09 -4.13 0.62
N ALA A 47 16.36 -4.12 1.03
CA ALA A 47 16.93 -3.07 1.88
C ALA A 47 16.74 -1.66 1.27
N GLU A 48 16.81 -1.57 -0.05
CA GLU A 48 16.68 -0.34 -0.84
C GLU A 48 15.27 0.26 -0.79
N LEU A 49 14.25 -0.56 -0.48
CA LEU A 49 12.84 -0.14 -0.45
C LEU A 49 12.33 0.16 0.96
N ARG A 50 13.01 -0.30 2.01
CA ARG A 50 12.53 -0.21 3.40
C ARG A 50 12.21 1.21 3.85
N ASN A 51 13.09 2.16 3.57
CA ASN A 51 12.91 3.56 3.98
C ASN A 51 11.74 4.24 3.27
N GLU A 52 11.55 3.92 1.98
CA GLU A 52 10.43 4.46 1.22
C GLU A 52 9.11 3.83 1.64
N TYR A 53 9.10 2.52 1.89
CA TYR A 53 7.96 1.82 2.45
C TYR A 53 7.55 2.39 3.81
N ALA A 54 8.48 2.57 4.73
CA ALA A 54 8.20 3.12 6.05
C ALA A 54 7.56 4.51 5.99
N ARG A 55 8.07 5.40 5.12
CA ARG A 55 7.47 6.73 4.89
C ARG A 55 6.07 6.64 4.30
N MET A 56 5.88 5.75 3.32
CA MET A 56 4.57 5.52 2.70
C MET A 56 3.56 5.00 3.73
N MET A 57 3.95 4.03 4.55
CA MET A 57 3.09 3.46 5.60
C MET A 57 2.72 4.49 6.67
N SER A 58 3.68 5.29 7.15
CA SER A 58 3.41 6.37 8.09
C SER A 58 2.45 7.42 7.51
N ARG A 59 2.59 7.75 6.22
CA ARG A 59 1.66 8.67 5.55
C ARG A 59 0.26 8.07 5.41
N LEU A 60 0.17 6.79 5.03
CA LEU A 60 -1.11 6.07 4.95
C LEU A 60 -1.81 5.97 6.31
N GLU A 61 -1.07 5.72 7.39
CA GLU A 61 -1.62 5.69 8.74
C GLU A 61 -2.18 7.04 9.17
N THR A 62 -1.48 8.13 8.85
CA THR A 62 -1.97 9.50 9.10
C THR A 62 -3.24 9.81 8.33
N LEU A 63 -3.31 9.39 7.06
CA LEU A 63 -4.46 9.69 6.18
C LEU A 63 -5.66 8.79 6.45
N TYR A 64 -5.42 7.53 6.84
CA TYR A 64 -6.45 6.52 7.07
C TYR A 64 -6.34 5.94 8.48
N PRO A 65 -6.53 6.75 9.54
CA PRO A 65 -6.42 6.30 10.92
C PRO A 65 -7.46 5.24 11.29
N THR A 66 -8.55 5.13 10.53
CA THR A 66 -9.56 4.08 10.67
C THR A 66 -9.92 3.46 9.32
N PRO A 67 -10.50 2.23 9.29
CA PRO A 67 -10.96 1.59 8.05
C PRO A 67 -12.04 2.37 7.28
N HIS A 68 -12.67 3.35 7.93
CA HIS A 68 -13.78 4.13 7.37
C HIS A 68 -13.42 5.60 7.17
N SER A 69 -12.14 5.98 7.23
CA SER A 69 -11.70 7.34 6.94
C SER A 69 -12.07 7.74 5.50
N ARG A 70 -12.89 8.79 5.38
CA ARG A 70 -13.34 9.35 4.10
C ARG A 70 -12.93 10.81 3.90
N ASP A 71 -12.47 11.47 4.95
CA ASP A 71 -12.07 12.90 4.94
C ASP A 71 -10.65 13.11 4.39
N VAL A 72 -10.26 12.30 3.39
CA VAL A 72 -8.97 12.42 2.71
C VAL A 72 -9.19 13.19 1.42
N GLU A 73 -8.38 14.21 1.18
CA GLU A 73 -8.42 14.94 -0.09
C GLU A 73 -8.17 13.96 -1.27
N PRO A 74 -9.03 13.91 -2.30
CA PRO A 74 -8.87 12.97 -3.41
C PRO A 74 -7.51 13.04 -4.11
N ARG A 75 -6.89 14.23 -4.14
CA ARG A 75 -5.53 14.42 -4.69
C ARG A 75 -4.46 13.72 -3.84
N GLU A 76 -4.57 13.76 -2.51
CA GLU A 76 -3.69 13.03 -1.60
C GLU A 76 -3.86 11.53 -1.76
N ALA A 77 -5.10 11.04 -1.83
CA ALA A 77 -5.37 9.63 -2.10
C ALA A 77 -4.77 9.18 -3.45
N ALA A 78 -4.93 9.97 -4.51
CA ALA A 78 -4.34 9.68 -5.82
C ALA A 78 -2.79 9.68 -5.79
N ARG A 79 -2.16 10.57 -5.01
CA ARG A 79 -0.70 10.55 -4.79
C ARG A 79 -0.29 9.25 -4.10
N MET A 80 -1.03 8.81 -3.08
CA MET A 80 -0.75 7.57 -2.38
C MET A 80 -0.90 6.34 -3.28
N ALA A 81 -1.98 6.26 -4.07
CA ALA A 81 -2.16 5.16 -5.03
C ALA A 81 -0.96 5.06 -6.00
N LYS A 82 -0.47 6.19 -6.51
CA LYS A 82 0.72 6.22 -7.38
C LYS A 82 1.98 5.74 -6.65
N GLN A 83 2.16 6.10 -5.39
CA GLN A 83 3.31 5.64 -4.59
C GLN A 83 3.26 4.13 -4.36
N ILE A 84 2.08 3.58 -4.02
CA ILE A 84 1.87 2.13 -3.85
C ILE A 84 2.25 1.38 -5.14
N LEU A 85 1.74 1.83 -6.29
CA LEU A 85 2.05 1.22 -7.59
C LEU A 85 3.54 1.30 -7.95
N ARG A 86 4.20 2.44 -7.68
CA ARG A 86 5.64 2.61 -7.93
C ARG A 86 6.49 1.69 -7.07
N LEU A 87 6.15 1.55 -5.79
CA LEU A 87 6.90 0.67 -4.90
C LEU A 87 6.71 -0.80 -5.31
N TYR A 88 5.51 -1.18 -5.73
CA TYR A 88 5.23 -2.50 -6.30
C TYR A 88 6.03 -2.79 -7.57
N ASP A 89 6.03 -1.87 -8.56
CA ASP A 89 6.83 -2.01 -9.79
C ASP A 89 8.32 -2.17 -9.47
N ARG A 90 8.85 -1.39 -8.53
CA ARG A 90 10.26 -1.52 -8.12
C ARG A 90 10.55 -2.85 -7.42
N MET A 91 9.67 -3.30 -6.53
CA MET A 91 9.80 -4.61 -5.88
C MET A 91 9.78 -5.73 -6.92
N SER A 92 8.96 -5.61 -7.97
CA SER A 92 8.88 -6.57 -9.08
C SER A 92 10.10 -6.68 -9.96
N ARG A 93 11.02 -5.71 -9.88
CA ARG A 93 12.28 -5.71 -10.64
C ARG A 93 13.47 -6.20 -9.83
N LEU A 94 13.31 -6.33 -8.50
CA LEU A 94 14.36 -6.77 -7.57
C LEU A 94 14.22 -8.25 -7.18
N THR A 95 13.21 -8.93 -7.71
CA THR A 95 12.90 -10.35 -7.44
C THR A 95 13.08 -11.14 -8.72
#